data_AF-W4LD50-F1
#
_entry.id   AF-W4LD50-F1
#
_cell.length_a   1.000
_cell.length_b   1.000
_cell.length_c   1.000
_cell.angle_alpha   90.00
_cell.angle_beta   90.00
_cell.angle_gamma   90.00
#
_symmetry.space_group_name_H-M   'P 1'
#
loop_
_entity.id
_entity.type
_entity.pdbx_description
1 polymer ?
#
loop_
_entity_poly.entity_id
_entity_poly.type
_entity_poly.pdbx_seq_one_letter_code
_entity_poly.pdbx_strand_id
1 'polypeptide(L)' 'NAPEEKISGNLARDARKLSELSKEGWRIAVIWECVLKKAATAEYAIEELTSWLRSQTQKCEIPEGSDQNPR' A
#
# COMPACT_ATOMS: atom_id res chain seq x y z
N ASN A 1 -15.04 -11.02 -23.63
CA ASN A 1 -13.65 -10.52 -23.73
C ASN A 1 -13.21 -10.13 -22.33
N ALA A 2 -12.46 -11.00 -21.67
CA ALA A 2 -12.15 -10.97 -20.26
C ALA A 2 -10.79 -10.30 -19.98
N PRO A 3 -10.70 -9.40 -18.98
CA PRO A 3 -9.44 -9.11 -18.32
C PRO A 3 -9.59 -9.07 -16.79
N GLU A 4 -10.28 -10.03 -16.17
CA GLU A 4 -10.44 -10.05 -14.69
C GLU A 4 -9.64 -11.16 -13.99
N GLU A 5 -9.07 -12.12 -14.72
CA GLU A 5 -8.50 -13.33 -14.11
C GLU A 5 -7.00 -13.27 -13.75
N LYS A 6 -6.30 -12.14 -13.95
CA LYS A 6 -4.86 -12.05 -13.67
C LYS A 6 -4.49 -11.32 -12.37
N ILE A 7 -5.44 -10.68 -11.71
CA ILE A 7 -5.18 -9.88 -10.49
C ILE A 7 -5.24 -10.75 -9.22
N SER A 8 -5.97 -11.87 -9.24
CA SER A 8 -6.19 -12.73 -8.08
C SER A 8 -4.93 -13.51 -7.63
N GLY A 9 -4.08 -13.92 -8.57
CA GLY A 9 -2.88 -14.71 -8.28
C GLY A 9 -1.73 -13.91 -7.64
N ASN A 10 -1.68 -12.59 -7.85
CA ASN A 10 -0.74 -11.73 -7.14
C ASN A 10 -1.27 -11.43 -5.75
N LEU A 11 -2.55 -11.02 -5.65
CA LEU A 11 -3.20 -10.70 -4.39
C LEU A 11 -3.15 -11.85 -3.36
N ALA A 12 -3.39 -13.10 -3.78
CA ALA A 12 -3.33 -14.26 -2.88
C ALA A 12 -1.90 -14.55 -2.36
N ARG A 13 -0.87 -14.33 -3.19
CA ARG A 13 0.53 -14.50 -2.78
C ARG A 13 1.00 -13.37 -1.88
N ASP A 14 0.63 -12.14 -2.20
CA ASP A 14 0.88 -10.98 -1.37
C ASP A 14 0.19 -11.14 -0.01
N ALA A 15 -1.10 -11.51 0.02
CA ALA A 15 -1.85 -11.78 1.25
C ALA A 15 -1.19 -12.87 2.13
N ARG A 16 -0.65 -13.93 1.53
CA ARG A 16 0.06 -14.99 2.28
C ARG A 16 1.32 -14.47 2.93
N LYS A 17 2.18 -13.75 2.18
CA LYS A 17 3.40 -13.13 2.73
C LYS A 17 3.08 -12.08 3.78
N LEU A 18 2.05 -11.27 3.54
CA LEU A 18 1.55 -10.28 4.50
C LEU A 18 1.08 -10.97 5.78
N SER A 19 0.37 -12.08 5.68
CA SER A 19 -0.08 -12.84 6.84
C SER A 19 1.07 -13.49 7.61
N GLU A 20 2.10 -13.99 6.93
CA GLU A 20 3.31 -14.54 7.57
C GLU A 20 4.06 -13.44 8.34
N LEU A 21 4.35 -12.31 7.68
CA LEU A 21 5.00 -11.16 8.29
C LEU A 21 4.19 -10.58 9.45
N SER A 22 2.86 -10.49 9.31
CA SER A 22 1.98 -9.98 10.36
C SER A 22 1.92 -10.91 11.56
N LYS A 23 2.04 -12.24 11.38
CA LYS A 23 2.09 -13.23 12.48
C LYS A 23 3.39 -13.16 13.25
N GLU A 24 4.48 -12.80 12.57
CA GLU A 24 5.78 -12.53 13.18
C GLU A 24 5.83 -11.17 13.90
N GLY A 25 4.73 -10.39 13.87
CA GLY A 25 4.63 -9.09 14.52
C GLY A 25 5.22 -7.95 13.71
N TRP A 26 5.53 -8.17 12.43
CA TRP A 26 5.99 -7.10 11.55
C TRP A 26 4.83 -6.19 11.17
N ARG A 27 5.14 -4.89 11.14
CA ARG A 27 4.27 -3.86 10.59
C ARG A 27 4.50 -3.79 9.09
N ILE A 28 3.42 -3.70 8.31
CA ILE A 28 3.52 -3.81 6.86
C ILE A 28 2.89 -2.61 6.16
N ALA A 29 3.67 -1.98 5.28
CA ALA A 29 3.21 -0.89 4.41
C ALA A 29 3.31 -1.31 2.94
N VAL A 30 2.21 -1.17 2.20
CA VAL A 30 2.14 -1.44 0.76
C VAL A 30 2.05 -0.12 0.02
N ILE A 31 3.07 0.17 -0.78
CA ILE A 31 3.18 1.38 -1.60
C ILE A 31 3.08 0.95 -3.06
N TRP A 32 2.08 1.47 -3.78
CA TRP A 32 1.92 1.16 -5.19
C TRP A 32 2.95 1.90 -6.04
N GLU A 33 3.49 1.27 -7.08
CA GLU A 33 4.49 1.94 -7.95
C GLU A 33 3.92 3.21 -8.62
N CYS A 34 2.60 3.29 -8.82
CA CYS A 34 1.97 4.41 -9.49
C CYS A 34 2.03 5.72 -8.67
N VAL A 35 2.02 5.65 -7.33
CA VAL A 35 2.27 6.85 -6.49
C VAL A 35 3.73 7.33 -6.59
N LEU A 36 4.67 6.46 -6.95
CA LEU A 36 6.07 6.85 -7.13
C LEU A 36 6.34 7.46 -8.53
N LYS A 37 5.38 7.40 -9.46
CA LYS A 37 5.56 7.91 -10.83
C LYS A 37 5.54 9.43 -10.95
N LYS A 38 4.92 10.14 -10.00
CA LYS A 38 4.89 11.62 -9.97
C LYS A 38 5.50 12.10 -8.67
N ALA A 39 6.33 13.14 -8.73
CA ALA A 39 6.98 13.71 -7.54
C ALA A 39 5.95 14.10 -6.46
N ALA A 40 4.87 14.78 -6.85
CA ALA A 40 3.81 15.20 -5.94
C ALA A 40 3.11 14.03 -5.21
N THR A 41 2.90 12.90 -5.88
CA THR A 41 2.30 11.71 -5.25
C THR A 41 3.33 10.91 -4.44
N ALA A 42 4.60 10.99 -4.79
CA ALA A 42 5.69 10.37 -4.04
C ALA A 42 5.91 11.07 -2.71
N GLU A 43 5.85 12.40 -2.68
CA GLU A 43 5.90 13.20 -1.44
C GLU A 43 4.76 12.83 -0.50
N TYR A 44 3.52 12.78 -1.00
CA TYR A 44 2.36 12.31 -0.25
C TYR A 44 2.56 10.88 0.32
N ALA A 45 3.06 9.95 -0.50
CA ALA A 45 3.31 8.58 -0.06
C ALA A 45 4.37 8.51 1.06
N ILE A 46 5.39 9.37 1.01
CA ILE A 46 6.42 9.46 2.06
C ILE A 46 5.83 10.06 3.35
N GLU A 47 4.97 11.08 3.25
CA GLU A 47 4.31 11.67 4.40
C GLU A 47 3.37 10.66 5.10
N GLU A 48 2.53 9.96 4.33
CA GLU A 48 1.66 8.91 4.85
C GLU A 48 2.46 7.76 5.47
N LEU A 49 3.56 7.33 4.82
CA LEU A 49 4.45 6.32 5.37
C LEU A 49 5.09 6.79 6.68
N THR A 50 5.49 8.05 6.76
CA THR A 50 6.09 8.63 7.97
C THR A 50 5.09 8.73 9.10
N SER A 51 3.86 9.16 8.79
CA SER A 51 2.73 9.18 9.73
C SER A 51 2.41 7.77 10.23
N TRP A 52 2.40 6.79 9.34
CA TRP A 52 2.20 5.39 9.69
C TRP A 52 3.34 4.81 10.52
N LEU A 53 4.60 5.12 10.22
CA LEU A 53 5.74 4.66 11.02
C LEU A 53 5.66 5.15 12.47
N ARG A 54 5.14 6.36 12.66
CA ARG A 54 4.85 6.96 13.97
C ARG A 54 3.60 6.39 14.61
N SER A 55 2.65 5.92 13.80
CA SER A 55 1.46 5.23 14.25
C SER A 55 1.82 3.77 14.61
N GLN A 56 1.23 3.21 15.66
CA GLN A 56 1.43 1.80 16.00
C GLN A 56 0.55 0.87 15.16
N THR A 57 0.21 1.31 13.94
CA THR A 57 -0.74 0.63 13.06
C THR A 57 -0.05 -0.53 12.36
N GLN A 58 -0.71 -1.68 12.31
CA GLN A 58 -0.09 -2.92 11.81
C GLN A 58 -0.02 -2.99 10.28
N LYS A 59 -0.94 -2.31 9.59
CA LYS A 59 -1.05 -2.32 8.13
C LYS A 59 -1.27 -0.90 7.58
N CYS A 60 -0.61 -0.53 6.49
CA CYS A 60 -0.91 0.66 5.69
C CYS A 60 -0.90 0.34 4.20
N GLU A 61 -1.82 0.95 3.44
CA GLU A 61 -1.91 0.81 1.99
C GLU A 61 -2.03 2.21 1.39
N ILE A 62 -1.12 2.57 0.47
CA ILE A 62 -1.07 3.91 -0.15
C ILE A 62 -1.35 3.75 -1.66
N PRO A 63 -2.63 3.76 -2.09
CA PRO A 63 -3.00 3.74 -3.51
C PRO A 63 -2.90 5.14 -4.15
N GLU A 64 -2.75 5.20 -5.48
CA GLU A 64 -2.72 6.44 -6.29
C GLU A 64 -4.00 7.28 -6.24
N GLY A 65 -5.06 6.77 -5.62
CA GLY A 65 -6.40 7.35 -5.65
C GLY A 65 -6.98 7.72 -4.30
N SER A 66 -6.17 7.98 -3.26
CA SER A 66 -6.69 8.71 -2.10
C SER A 66 -6.88 10.17 -2.53
N ASP A 67 -8.01 10.43 -3.19
CA ASP A 67 -8.62 11.74 -3.39
C ASP A 67 -8.88 12.34 -1.99
N GLN A 68 -7.84 12.84 -1.36
CA GLN A 68 -7.89 13.62 -0.13
C GLN A 68 -7.14 14.92 -0.39
N ASN A 69 -7.51 15.59 -1.49
CA ASN A 69 -7.26 17.01 -1.65
C ASN A 69 -8.51 17.73 -1.13
N PRO A 70 -8.52 18.32 0.09
CA PRO A 70 -9.51 19.34 0.35
C PRO A 70 -9.18 20.49 -0.60
N ARG A 71 -10.10 20.77 -1.53
CA ARG A 71 -10.07 22.00 -2.32
C ARG A 71 -10.05 23.22 -1.40
#